data_AF-A0A9D5B066-F1
#
_entry.id   AF-A0A9D5B066-F1
#
_cell.length_a   1.000
_cell.length_b   1.000
_cell.length_c   1.000
_cell.angle_alpha   90.00
_cell.angle_beta   90.00
_cell.angle_gamma   90.00
#
_symmetry.space_group_name_H-M   'P 1'
#
loop_
_entity.id
_entity.type
_entity.pdbx_description
1 polymer ?
#
loop_
_entity_poly.entity_id
_entity_poly.type
_entity_poly.pdbx_seq_one_letter_code
_entity_poly.pdbx_strand_id
1 'polypeptide(L)'
;MYFPKKDNRYDFYDPVQRKTYSLEFPVLDRCRVVYTKDGWLLVCRKWWPDGRPYFFFNPFTSELIKLPRFNGANIAAFSCAPTSTECVIFTVTNVSSTIVAISTCCPGANKWTTVHLPNHSHFSCCIRTKTVFSNGLFYCLSYEGFLGVFDPVECTWTVLEVPPPRSLKSFIARQGRKGKFMTEHGGNIFVIHMLCPEGPIISKLDQTLMEWKEVRTLDGVTVFASSLSSPSRTYITEIMRNSVYFSKVRIYGKRCISFSLDEHRYYPNRQCHDWIEPEAFENVWIEPPKEFAGWM
;
A
#
# COMPACT_ATOMS: atom_id res chain seq x y z
N MET A 1 -11.01 5.97 0.73
CA MET A 1 -11.24 6.83 -0.46
C MET A 1 -11.52 5.95 -1.66
N TYR A 2 -12.69 6.11 -2.27
CA TYR A 2 -13.10 5.44 -3.52
C TYR A 2 -12.88 6.38 -4.69
N PHE A 3 -12.35 5.86 -5.78
CA PHE A 3 -12.09 6.65 -6.98
C PHE A 3 -13.33 6.66 -7.88
N PRO A 4 -13.75 7.83 -8.39
CA PRO A 4 -14.89 7.94 -9.28
C PRO A 4 -14.65 7.16 -10.57
N LYS A 5 -15.72 6.53 -11.08
CA LYS A 5 -15.74 6.00 -12.46
C LYS A 5 -16.04 7.11 -13.48
N LYS A 6 -16.78 8.14 -13.07
CA LYS A 6 -17.15 9.34 -13.82
C LYS A 6 -17.14 10.53 -12.84
N ASP A 7 -16.82 11.71 -13.36
CA ASP A 7 -16.72 12.97 -12.61
C ASP A 7 -15.55 13.01 -11.60
N ASN A 8 -15.47 14.09 -10.83
CA ASN A 8 -14.40 14.36 -9.86
C ASN A 8 -14.84 14.17 -8.41
N ARG A 9 -15.88 13.37 -8.17
CA ARG A 9 -16.44 13.12 -6.83
C ARG A 9 -15.87 11.85 -6.20
N TYR A 10 -15.22 12.00 -5.07
CA TYR A 10 -14.55 10.94 -4.32
C TYR A 10 -15.28 10.65 -3.02
N ASP A 11 -15.55 9.37 -2.75
CA ASP A 11 -16.21 8.95 -1.52
C ASP A 11 -15.19 8.48 -0.47
N PHE A 12 -15.26 9.06 0.73
CA PHE A 12 -14.45 8.70 1.87
C PHE A 12 -15.31 8.00 2.90
N TYR A 13 -15.11 6.70 3.03
CA TYR A 13 -15.76 5.89 4.05
C TYR A 13 -14.92 5.90 5.33
N ASP A 14 -15.53 6.34 6.42
CA ASP A 14 -15.00 6.22 7.78
C ASP A 14 -15.49 4.91 8.41
N PRO A 15 -14.60 3.93 8.67
CA PRO A 15 -14.98 2.65 9.27
C PRO A 15 -15.36 2.75 10.76
N VAL A 16 -14.89 3.79 11.47
CA VAL A 16 -15.20 4.03 12.88
C VAL A 16 -16.64 4.56 13.00
N GLN A 17 -16.94 5.63 12.26
CA GLN A 17 -18.26 6.27 12.28
C GLN A 17 -19.28 5.56 11.39
N ARG A 18 -18.82 4.70 10.47
CA ARG A 18 -19.63 4.06 9.42
C ARG A 18 -20.38 5.08 8.56
N LYS A 19 -19.74 6.23 8.31
CA LYS A 19 -20.26 7.33 7.50
C LYS A 19 -19.42 7.48 6.24
N THR A 20 -20.09 7.81 5.14
CA THR A 20 -19.43 8.15 3.87
C THR A 20 -19.55 9.65 3.65
N TYR A 21 -18.44 10.26 3.28
CA TYR A 21 -18.33 11.67 2.93
C TYR A 21 -17.98 11.78 1.45
N SER A 22 -18.74 12.55 0.68
CA SER A 22 -18.49 12.76 -0.75
C SER A 22 -17.89 14.14 -0.96
N LEU A 23 -16.72 14.19 -1.60
CA LEU A 23 -15.98 15.43 -1.85
C LEU A 23 -15.60 15.54 -3.31
N GLU A 24 -15.52 16.76 -3.83
CA GLU A 24 -15.08 17.01 -5.19
C GLU A 24 -13.63 17.48 -5.22
N PHE A 25 -12.81 16.83 -6.04
CA PHE A 25 -11.42 17.21 -6.26
C PHE A 25 -11.13 17.36 -7.76
N PRO A 26 -11.49 18.51 -8.36
CA PRO A 26 -11.21 18.77 -9.79
C PRO A 26 -9.73 18.64 -10.16
N VAL A 27 -8.83 18.88 -9.19
CA VAL A 27 -7.38 18.73 -9.36
C VAL A 27 -6.94 17.29 -9.67
N LEU A 28 -7.77 16.30 -9.32
CA LEU A 28 -7.52 14.89 -9.59
C LEU A 28 -8.16 14.40 -10.90
N ASP A 29 -8.71 15.30 -11.73
CA ASP A 29 -9.29 14.92 -13.02
C ASP A 29 -8.24 14.24 -13.93
N ARG A 30 -8.61 13.05 -14.42
CA ARG A 30 -7.76 12.17 -15.24
C ARG A 30 -6.43 11.79 -14.58
N CYS A 31 -6.36 11.86 -13.26
CA CYS A 31 -5.23 11.41 -12.48
C CYS A 31 -5.41 9.98 -11.97
N ARG A 32 -4.29 9.37 -11.58
CA ARG A 32 -4.24 8.06 -10.94
C ARG A 32 -3.46 8.19 -9.64
N VAL A 33 -4.10 7.80 -8.54
CA VAL A 33 -3.40 7.62 -7.26
C VAL A 33 -2.52 6.39 -7.38
N VAL A 34 -1.27 6.51 -6.94
CA VAL A 34 -0.29 5.43 -6.99
C VAL A 34 0.18 4.99 -5.61
N TYR A 35 0.14 5.88 -4.62
CA TYR A 35 0.54 5.58 -3.25
C TYR A 35 -0.13 6.52 -2.25
N THR A 36 -0.14 6.15 -0.97
CA THR A 36 -0.61 6.98 0.12
C THR A 36 0.12 6.66 1.42
N LYS A 37 0.44 7.70 2.18
CA LYS A 37 1.08 7.64 3.50
C LYS A 37 0.94 9.01 4.17
N ASP A 38 0.79 9.04 5.50
CA ASP A 38 0.77 10.26 6.32
C ASP A 38 -0.29 11.29 5.88
N GLY A 39 -1.43 10.83 5.35
CA GLY A 39 -2.52 11.69 4.87
C GLY A 39 -2.29 12.33 3.49
N TRP A 40 -1.22 11.95 2.80
CA TRP A 40 -0.91 12.42 1.46
C TRP A 40 -1.12 11.35 0.40
N LEU A 41 -1.65 11.77 -0.75
CA LEU A 41 -1.72 10.96 -1.97
C LEU A 41 -0.52 11.29 -2.85
N LEU A 42 0.17 10.27 -3.37
CA LEU A 42 1.02 10.42 -4.53
C LEU A 42 0.19 10.13 -5.78
N VAL A 43 0.20 11.07 -6.71
CA VAL A 43 -0.70 11.09 -7.87
C VAL A 43 0.11 11.27 -9.14
N CYS A 44 -0.25 10.55 -10.20
CA CYS A 44 0.28 10.77 -11.54
C CYS A 44 -0.85 11.10 -12.53
N ARG A 45 -0.61 12.03 -13.45
CA ARG A 45 -1.57 12.31 -14.53
C ARG A 45 -1.31 11.36 -15.70
N LYS A 46 -2.36 10.69 -16.18
CA LYS A 46 -2.24 9.78 -17.33
C LYS A 46 -2.04 10.59 -18.61
N TRP A 47 -1.13 10.12 -19.48
CA TRP A 47 -0.89 10.62 -20.84
C TRP A 47 -0.53 12.11 -20.93
N TRP A 48 0.77 12.41 -21.02
CA TRP A 48 1.27 13.74 -21.35
C TRP A 48 2.46 13.60 -22.31
N PRO A 49 2.58 14.43 -23.37
CA PRO A 49 3.64 14.30 -24.37
C PRO A 49 5.06 14.35 -23.79
N ASP A 50 5.29 15.20 -22.79
CA ASP A 50 6.64 15.55 -22.30
C ASP A 50 7.01 14.92 -20.94
N GLY A 51 6.31 13.87 -20.49
CA GLY A 51 6.49 13.37 -19.12
C GLY A 51 5.20 13.28 -18.33
N ARG A 52 4.98 12.19 -17.59
CA ARG A 52 3.87 12.14 -16.62
C ARG A 52 4.16 13.13 -15.48
N PRO A 53 3.30 14.12 -15.23
CA PRO A 53 3.45 14.95 -14.05
C PRO A 53 3.04 14.13 -12.82
N TYR A 54 3.94 14.08 -11.85
CA TYR A 54 3.66 13.59 -10.51
C TYR A 54 3.42 14.77 -9.57
N PHE A 55 2.58 14.58 -8.57
CA PHE A 55 2.38 15.55 -7.51
C PHE A 55 1.84 14.86 -6.27
N PHE A 56 2.05 15.50 -5.13
CA PHE A 56 1.37 15.16 -3.90
C PHE A 56 0.10 15.97 -3.75
N PHE A 57 -0.94 15.35 -3.21
CA PHE A 57 -2.18 16.02 -2.87
C PHE A 57 -2.67 15.54 -1.50
N ASN A 58 -2.98 16.49 -0.62
CA ASN A 58 -3.61 16.20 0.65
C ASN A 58 -5.11 16.51 0.55
N PRO A 59 -6.01 15.51 0.54
CA PRO A 59 -7.45 15.76 0.41
C PRO A 59 -8.08 16.39 1.66
N PHE A 60 -7.37 16.44 2.80
CA PHE A 60 -7.87 17.04 4.04
C PHE A 60 -7.52 18.53 4.14
N THR A 61 -6.34 18.93 3.64
CA THR A 61 -5.89 20.33 3.64
C THR A 61 -6.02 21.01 2.28
N SER A 62 -6.32 20.25 1.23
CA SER A 62 -6.31 20.69 -0.18
C SER A 62 -4.94 21.20 -0.66
N GLU A 63 -3.86 20.92 0.07
CA GLU A 63 -2.51 21.30 -0.33
C GLU A 63 -1.99 20.41 -1.47
N LEU A 64 -1.21 21.03 -2.36
CA LEU A 64 -0.62 20.38 -3.51
C LEU A 64 0.86 20.71 -3.63
N ILE A 65 1.70 19.68 -3.78
CA ILE A 65 3.14 19.82 -3.99
C ILE A 65 3.50 19.19 -5.33
N LYS A 66 3.96 20.01 -6.27
CA LYS A 66 4.36 19.54 -7.62
C LYS A 66 5.70 18.84 -7.56
N LEU A 67 5.86 17.80 -8.38
CA LEU A 67 7.14 17.13 -8.61
C LEU A 67 7.60 17.38 -10.05
N PRO A 68 8.91 17.27 -10.32
CA PRO A 68 9.43 17.34 -11.68
C PRO A 68 8.81 16.23 -12.54
N ARG A 69 8.65 16.51 -13.83
CA ARG A 69 8.06 15.55 -14.78
C ARG A 69 8.92 14.28 -14.85
N PHE A 70 8.24 13.13 -14.99
CA PHE A 70 8.92 11.84 -15.02
C PHE A 70 8.21 10.83 -15.90
N ASN A 71 8.98 10.19 -16.78
CA ASN A 71 8.52 9.09 -17.62
C ASN A 71 9.01 7.76 -17.06
N GLY A 72 8.54 7.43 -15.86
CA GLY A 72 8.92 6.16 -15.24
C GLY A 72 7.78 5.43 -14.53
N ALA A 73 8.19 4.55 -13.63
CA ALA A 73 7.63 3.22 -13.38
C ALA A 73 6.14 3.12 -12.99
N ASN A 74 5.67 1.87 -12.95
CA ASN A 74 4.32 1.50 -12.48
C ASN A 74 4.19 1.46 -10.96
N ILE A 75 5.31 1.38 -10.23
CA ILE A 75 5.36 1.28 -8.77
C ILE A 75 6.02 2.55 -8.24
N ALA A 76 5.37 3.19 -7.27
CA ALA A 76 5.87 4.35 -6.58
C ALA A 76 5.52 4.26 -5.10
N ALA A 77 6.40 4.77 -4.25
CA ALA A 77 6.18 4.96 -2.82
C ALA A 77 6.94 6.19 -2.34
N PHE A 78 6.66 6.65 -1.12
CA PHE A 78 7.42 7.72 -0.49
C PHE A 78 7.62 7.45 1.00
N SER A 79 8.71 7.97 1.56
CA SER A 79 9.19 7.60 2.89
C SER A 79 8.38 8.19 4.05
N CYS A 80 7.93 9.44 3.93
CA CYS A 80 7.17 10.17 4.94
C CYS A 80 6.42 11.37 4.32
N ALA A 81 5.64 12.11 5.10
CA ALA A 81 4.92 13.30 4.62
C ALA A 81 5.81 14.21 3.74
N PRO A 82 5.35 14.64 2.55
CA PRO A 82 6.12 15.41 1.59
C PRO A 82 6.42 16.86 2.03
N THR A 83 5.92 17.27 3.19
CA THR A 83 6.30 18.52 3.87
C THR A 83 7.61 18.38 4.65
N SER A 84 8.08 17.15 4.88
CA SER A 84 9.38 16.87 5.50
C SER A 84 10.51 16.96 4.48
N THR A 85 11.66 17.52 4.89
CA THR A 85 12.88 17.54 4.07
C THR A 85 13.47 16.16 3.84
N GLU A 86 13.15 15.20 4.72
CA GLU A 86 13.62 13.80 4.64
C GLU A 86 12.73 12.94 3.74
N CYS A 87 11.72 13.53 3.09
CA CYS A 87 10.83 12.78 2.20
C CYS A 87 11.58 12.40 0.92
N VAL A 88 11.70 11.09 0.71
CA VAL A 88 12.22 10.49 -0.51
C VAL A 88 11.08 9.80 -1.23
N ILE A 89 10.88 10.15 -2.49
CA ILE A 89 10.03 9.42 -3.42
C ILE A 89 10.88 8.36 -4.11
N PHE A 90 10.34 7.16 -4.22
CA PHE A 90 10.98 6.01 -4.83
C PHE A 90 10.07 5.44 -5.91
N THR A 91 10.67 5.05 -7.03
CA THR A 91 10.01 4.27 -8.08
C THR A 91 10.93 3.15 -8.56
N VAL A 92 10.35 2.03 -8.97
CA VAL A 92 11.13 0.89 -9.48
C VAL A 92 10.44 0.22 -10.66
N THR A 93 11.22 -0.10 -11.69
CA THR A 93 10.78 -0.89 -12.84
C THR A 93 11.89 -1.85 -13.28
N ASN A 94 11.51 -3.00 -13.81
CA ASN A 94 12.46 -3.82 -14.55
C ASN A 94 12.80 -3.14 -15.89
N VAL A 95 14.08 -3.06 -16.19
CA VAL A 95 14.58 -2.72 -17.54
C VAL A 95 14.84 -4.00 -18.32
N SER A 96 15.33 -5.03 -17.64
CA SER A 96 15.50 -6.39 -18.13
C SER A 96 15.23 -7.38 -16.98
N SER A 97 15.40 -8.68 -17.23
CA SER A 97 15.35 -9.71 -16.18
C SER A 97 16.43 -9.55 -15.12
N THR A 98 17.54 -8.89 -15.44
CA THR A 98 18.74 -8.77 -14.59
C THR A 98 19.02 -7.34 -14.11
N ILE A 99 18.24 -6.35 -14.55
CA ILE A 99 18.44 -4.94 -14.20
C ILE A 99 17.12 -4.29 -13.81
N VAL A 100 17.12 -3.61 -12.67
CA VAL A 100 16.07 -2.67 -12.28
C VAL A 100 16.55 -1.24 -12.46
N ALA A 101 15.65 -0.37 -12.95
CA ALA A 101 15.83 1.07 -12.86
C ALA A 101 15.09 1.56 -11.63
N ILE A 102 15.82 2.20 -10.74
CA ILE A 102 15.29 2.86 -9.55
C ILE A 102 15.43 4.36 -9.75
N SER A 103 14.32 5.08 -9.62
CA SER A 103 14.35 6.53 -9.68
C SER A 103 13.86 7.14 -8.39
N THR A 104 14.64 8.07 -7.86
CA THR A 104 14.36 8.79 -6.63
C THR A 104 14.17 10.29 -6.88
N CYS A 105 13.41 10.93 -6.00
CA CYS A 105 13.18 12.37 -5.99
C CYS A 105 12.90 12.82 -4.56
N CYS A 106 12.99 14.12 -4.28
CA CYS A 106 12.54 14.73 -3.04
C CYS A 106 11.62 15.93 -3.36
N PRO A 107 10.71 16.30 -2.45
CA PRO A 107 9.92 17.53 -2.59
C PRO A 107 10.82 18.75 -2.84
N GLY A 108 10.48 19.56 -3.85
CA GLY A 108 11.26 20.73 -4.24
C GLY A 108 12.45 20.46 -5.20
N ALA A 109 12.74 19.20 -5.53
CA ALA A 109 13.77 18.89 -6.51
C ALA A 109 13.37 19.30 -7.95
N ASN A 110 14.37 19.62 -8.77
CA ASN A 110 14.17 20.00 -10.17
C ASN A 110 14.15 18.81 -11.14
N LYS A 111 14.67 17.65 -10.74
CA LYS A 111 14.75 16.45 -11.58
C LYS A 111 14.71 15.18 -10.73
N TRP A 112 14.41 14.07 -11.39
CA TRP A 112 14.57 12.73 -10.85
C TRP A 112 16.00 12.24 -11.05
N THR A 113 16.49 11.45 -10.10
CA THR A 113 17.76 10.73 -10.23
C THR A 113 17.44 9.27 -10.51
N THR A 114 17.97 8.70 -11.59
CA THR A 114 17.75 7.30 -11.95
C THR A 114 19.07 6.55 -11.91
N VAL A 115 19.05 5.38 -11.27
CA VAL A 115 20.16 4.44 -11.23
C VAL A 115 19.72 3.09 -11.77
N HIS A 116 20.63 2.40 -12.44
CA HIS A 116 20.43 1.04 -12.92
C HIS A 116 21.20 0.09 -12.02
N LEU A 117 20.49 -0.79 -11.34
CA LEU A 117 21.06 -1.69 -10.36
C LEU A 117 20.85 -3.15 -10.75
N PRO A 118 21.82 -4.03 -10.45
CA PRO A 118 21.67 -5.47 -10.67
C PRO A 118 20.46 -6.03 -9.93
N ASN A 119 19.67 -6.86 -10.61
CA ASN A 119 18.50 -7.53 -10.07
C ASN A 119 18.79 -9.02 -9.93
N HIS A 120 19.60 -9.35 -8.94
CA HIS A 120 19.88 -10.74 -8.58
C HIS A 120 18.56 -11.38 -8.08
N SER A 121 18.24 -12.59 -8.53
CA SER A 121 17.08 -13.39 -8.07
C SER A 121 15.70 -13.15 -8.72
N HIS A 122 15.63 -12.90 -10.05
CA HIS A 122 14.38 -12.91 -10.84
C HIS A 122 13.21 -12.04 -10.30
N PHE A 123 13.50 -11.04 -9.46
CA PHE A 123 12.46 -10.17 -8.92
C PHE A 123 11.75 -9.42 -10.05
N SER A 124 10.43 -9.58 -10.14
CA SER A 124 9.60 -8.94 -11.14
C SER A 124 8.71 -7.86 -10.51
N CYS A 125 8.96 -6.61 -10.88
CA CYS A 125 8.13 -5.46 -10.60
C CYS A 125 6.88 -5.52 -11.46
N CYS A 126 5.72 -5.53 -10.83
CA CYS A 126 4.47 -5.31 -11.54
C CYS A 126 3.50 -4.48 -10.71
N ILE A 127 2.35 -4.17 -11.29
CA ILE A 127 1.28 -3.40 -10.65
C ILE A 127 0.73 -4.04 -9.36
N ARG A 128 1.02 -5.34 -9.14
CA ARG A 128 0.64 -6.08 -7.93
C ARG A 128 1.72 -6.05 -6.84
N THR A 129 2.92 -5.57 -7.13
CA THR A 129 3.99 -5.40 -6.14
C THR A 129 3.51 -4.46 -5.04
N LYS A 130 3.74 -4.83 -3.78
CA LYS A 130 3.42 -4.00 -2.62
C LYS A 130 4.69 -3.34 -2.13
N THR A 131 4.62 -2.09 -1.68
CA THR A 131 5.79 -1.34 -1.20
C THR A 131 5.51 -0.68 0.13
N VAL A 132 6.45 -0.78 1.06
CA VAL A 132 6.44 -0.07 2.34
C VAL A 132 7.81 0.53 2.61
N PHE A 133 7.84 1.64 3.33
CA PHE A 133 9.07 2.23 3.84
C PHE A 133 9.18 1.93 5.33
N SER A 134 10.32 1.38 5.76
CA SER A 134 10.59 1.05 7.17
C SER A 134 12.07 1.25 7.47
N ASN A 135 12.40 1.88 8.60
CA ASN A 135 13.76 2.02 9.11
C ASN A 135 14.78 2.49 8.04
N GLY A 136 14.41 3.47 7.21
CA GLY A 136 15.29 4.02 6.17
C GLY A 136 15.24 3.29 4.82
N LEU A 137 14.58 2.14 4.73
CA LEU A 137 14.62 1.27 3.55
C LEU A 137 13.25 1.13 2.88
N PHE A 138 13.24 1.01 1.57
CA PHE A 138 12.04 0.63 0.81
C PHE A 138 12.01 -0.88 0.60
N TYR A 139 10.95 -1.52 1.11
CA TYR A 139 10.69 -2.93 0.92
C TYR A 139 9.63 -3.12 -0.14
N CYS A 140 9.96 -3.89 -1.18
CA CYS A 140 9.08 -4.19 -2.31
C CYS A 140 8.81 -5.69 -2.35
N LEU A 141 7.56 -6.08 -2.20
CA LEU A 141 7.15 -7.47 -2.21
C LEU A 141 6.54 -7.81 -3.58
N SER A 142 7.27 -8.58 -4.39
CA SER A 142 6.88 -8.95 -5.76
C SER A 142 5.62 -9.80 -5.77
N TYR A 143 4.96 -9.93 -6.92
CA TYR A 143 3.82 -10.85 -7.05
C TYR A 143 4.22 -12.31 -6.76
N GLU A 144 5.44 -12.69 -7.15
CA GLU A 144 6.04 -14.01 -6.96
C GLU A 144 6.37 -14.31 -5.48
N GLY A 145 6.49 -13.29 -4.63
CA GLY A 145 6.78 -13.43 -3.21
C GLY A 145 8.22 -13.08 -2.83
N PHE A 146 9.04 -12.63 -3.78
CA PHE A 146 10.39 -12.12 -3.51
C PHE A 146 10.32 -10.76 -2.82
N LEU A 147 11.26 -10.49 -1.92
CA LEU A 147 11.34 -9.24 -1.17
C LEU A 147 12.56 -8.44 -1.62
N GLY A 148 12.35 -7.47 -2.51
CA GLY A 148 13.37 -6.51 -2.91
C GLY A 148 13.50 -5.40 -1.86
N VAL A 149 14.72 -4.96 -1.59
CA VAL A 149 15.04 -3.92 -0.62
C VAL A 149 15.91 -2.89 -1.31
N PHE A 150 15.47 -1.64 -1.26
CA PHE A 150 16.24 -0.50 -1.73
C PHE A 150 16.69 0.36 -0.55
N ASP A 151 17.99 0.62 -0.50
CA ASP A 151 18.59 1.60 0.40
C ASP A 151 18.78 2.93 -0.35
N PRO A 152 18.05 4.01 0.00
CA PRO A 152 18.19 5.30 -0.66
C PRO A 152 19.50 6.03 -0.32
N VAL A 153 20.17 5.69 0.79
CA VAL A 153 21.42 6.31 1.23
C VAL A 153 22.60 5.62 0.55
N GLU A 154 22.68 4.29 0.66
CA GLU A 154 23.75 3.49 0.04
C GLU A 154 23.52 3.26 -1.45
N CYS A 155 22.32 3.59 -1.96
CA CYS A 155 21.93 3.42 -3.35
C CYS A 155 22.07 1.95 -3.83
N THR A 156 21.70 1.00 -2.97
CA THR A 156 21.80 -0.44 -3.25
C THR A 156 20.43 -1.09 -3.42
N TRP A 157 20.36 -2.12 -4.27
CA TRP A 157 19.18 -2.96 -4.47
C TRP A 157 19.55 -4.41 -4.19
N THR A 158 18.87 -5.01 -3.22
CA THR A 158 19.10 -6.39 -2.81
C THR A 158 17.78 -7.14 -2.78
N VAL A 159 17.74 -8.35 -3.34
CA VAL A 159 16.57 -9.23 -3.23
C VAL A 159 16.83 -10.24 -2.12
N LEU A 160 16.04 -10.16 -1.06
CA LEU A 160 16.12 -11.06 0.09
C LEU A 160 15.42 -12.38 -0.23
N GLU A 161 16.14 -13.48 -0.02
CA GLU A 161 15.61 -14.83 -0.12
C GLU A 161 14.89 -15.22 1.17
N VAL A 162 13.66 -14.74 1.33
CA VAL A 162 12.83 -15.07 2.49
C VAL A 162 11.82 -16.15 2.10
N PRO A 163 12.01 -17.42 2.50
CA PRO A 163 11.10 -18.49 2.12
C PRO A 163 9.69 -18.23 2.68
N PRO A 164 8.63 -18.54 1.93
CA PRO A 164 7.27 -18.37 2.43
C PRO A 164 7.01 -19.28 3.64
N PRO A 165 6.15 -18.86 4.59
CA PRO A 165 5.75 -19.71 5.72
C PRO A 165 5.27 -21.09 5.27
N ARG A 166 5.51 -22.14 6.08
CA ARG A 166 5.07 -23.50 5.75
C ARG A 166 3.55 -23.60 5.53
N SER A 167 2.78 -22.86 6.34
CA SER A 167 1.31 -22.73 6.21
C SER A 167 0.89 -22.11 4.88
N LEU A 168 1.73 -21.24 4.31
CA LEU A 168 1.48 -20.60 3.01
C LEU A 168 1.87 -21.50 1.81
N LYS A 169 2.90 -22.36 1.96
CA LYS A 169 3.32 -23.28 0.89
C LYS A 169 2.20 -24.24 0.49
N SER A 170 1.49 -24.80 1.47
CA SER A 170 0.34 -25.67 1.21
C SER A 170 -0.84 -24.92 0.58
N PHE A 171 -1.01 -23.63 0.90
CA PHE A 171 -2.05 -22.77 0.33
C PHE A 171 -1.78 -22.39 -1.13
N ILE A 172 -0.57 -21.91 -1.46
CA ILE A 172 -0.17 -21.55 -2.83
C ILE A 172 -0.41 -22.72 -3.79
N ALA A 173 -0.14 -23.95 -3.33
CA ALA A 173 -0.33 -25.18 -4.10
C ALA A 173 -1.81 -25.56 -4.32
N ARG A 174 -2.74 -25.15 -3.44
CA ARG A 174 -4.14 -25.65 -3.44
C ARG A 174 -5.18 -24.72 -4.05
N GLN A 175 -5.01 -23.40 -3.97
CA GLN A 175 -6.11 -22.43 -4.19
C GLN A 175 -5.76 -21.31 -5.18
N GLY A 176 -4.58 -21.34 -5.79
CA GLY A 176 -4.04 -20.19 -6.51
C GLY A 176 -3.76 -19.01 -5.56
N ARG A 177 -3.07 -17.98 -6.06
CA ARG A 177 -2.66 -16.83 -5.23
C ARG A 177 -3.81 -15.82 -5.13
N LYS A 178 -4.62 -15.90 -4.07
CA LYS A 178 -5.57 -14.83 -3.68
C LYS A 178 -4.82 -13.64 -3.04
N GLY A 179 -5.51 -12.50 -2.92
CA GLY A 179 -4.92 -11.18 -2.63
C GLY A 179 -3.88 -11.15 -1.51
N LYS A 180 -2.84 -10.33 -1.71
CA LYS A 180 -1.72 -10.14 -0.79
C LYS A 180 -1.55 -8.66 -0.48
N PHE A 181 -1.27 -8.36 0.78
CA PHE A 181 -0.99 -7.01 1.25
C PHE A 181 0.30 -6.97 2.05
N MET A 182 0.91 -5.79 2.13
CA MET A 182 2.09 -5.55 2.96
C MET A 182 1.90 -4.24 3.70
N THR A 183 2.25 -4.24 4.98
CA THR A 183 2.16 -3.08 5.87
C THR A 183 3.41 -2.99 6.72
N GLU A 184 3.74 -1.76 7.12
CA GLU A 184 4.72 -1.47 8.16
C GLU A 184 3.98 -1.03 9.42
N HIS A 185 4.53 -1.40 10.59
CA HIS A 185 4.12 -0.87 11.89
C HIS A 185 5.27 -0.92 12.90
N GLY A 186 5.65 0.25 13.42
CA GLY A 186 6.69 0.36 14.45
C GLY A 186 8.04 -0.23 14.02
N GLY A 187 8.41 -0.06 12.74
CA GLY A 187 9.62 -0.61 12.16
C GLY A 187 9.52 -2.08 11.73
N ASN A 188 8.40 -2.74 12.02
CA ASN A 188 8.17 -4.15 11.67
C ASN A 188 7.39 -4.26 10.36
N ILE A 189 7.72 -5.26 9.55
CA ILE A 189 7.07 -5.51 8.26
C ILE A 189 6.18 -6.74 8.40
N PHE A 190 4.93 -6.59 7.96
CA PHE A 190 3.95 -7.66 7.95
C PHE A 190 3.42 -7.90 6.54
N VAL A 191 3.18 -9.16 6.23
CA VAL A 191 2.51 -9.59 5.01
C VAL A 191 1.21 -10.30 5.38
N ILE A 192 0.13 -9.88 4.73
CA ILE A 192 -1.20 -10.45 4.91
C ILE A 192 -1.55 -11.21 3.64
N HIS A 193 -1.68 -12.52 3.77
CA HIS A 193 -2.16 -13.41 2.71
C HIS A 193 -3.63 -13.73 2.98
N MET A 194 -4.48 -13.48 2.00
CA MET A 194 -5.91 -13.76 2.14
C MET A 194 -6.21 -15.24 1.92
N LEU A 195 -6.79 -15.89 2.93
CA LEU A 195 -7.42 -17.20 2.77
C LEU A 195 -8.90 -17.10 3.08
N CYS A 196 -9.69 -17.75 2.24
CA CYS A 196 -11.12 -17.87 2.40
C CYS A 196 -11.51 -19.32 2.11
N PRO A 197 -12.27 -19.97 3.01
CA PRO A 197 -12.96 -19.39 4.18
C PRO A 197 -12.16 -19.21 5.49
N GLU A 198 -10.92 -19.65 5.54
CA GLU A 198 -10.18 -19.88 6.79
C GLU A 198 -9.74 -18.60 7.53
N GLY A 199 -9.67 -17.46 6.85
CA GLY A 199 -9.13 -16.21 7.42
C GLY A 199 -7.70 -15.92 6.95
N PRO A 200 -7.25 -14.66 7.00
CA PRO A 200 -5.93 -14.29 6.51
C PRO A 200 -4.80 -14.91 7.35
N ILE A 201 -3.73 -15.35 6.68
CA ILE A 201 -2.45 -15.64 7.33
C ILE A 201 -1.64 -14.35 7.38
N ILE A 202 -1.26 -13.95 8.59
CA ILE A 202 -0.42 -12.78 8.82
C ILE A 202 0.97 -13.25 9.22
N SER A 203 2.00 -12.72 8.58
CA SER A 203 3.38 -13.07 8.90
C SER A 203 4.22 -11.81 9.10
N LYS A 204 5.02 -11.81 10.15
CA LYS A 204 6.02 -10.78 10.47
C LYS A 204 7.38 -11.20 9.92
N LEU A 205 8.11 -10.27 9.32
CA LEU A 205 9.49 -10.52 8.92
C LEU A 205 10.38 -10.54 10.16
N ASP A 206 11.06 -11.65 10.40
CA ASP A 206 12.23 -11.68 11.29
C ASP A 206 13.46 -11.28 10.47
N GLN A 207 13.96 -10.07 10.71
CA GLN A 207 15.11 -9.54 9.97
C GLN A 207 16.44 -10.16 10.41
N THR A 208 16.51 -10.80 11.58
CA THR A 208 17.75 -11.45 12.05
C THR A 208 17.88 -12.84 11.46
N LEU A 209 16.78 -13.58 11.37
CA LEU A 209 16.73 -14.93 10.80
C LEU A 209 16.37 -14.96 9.31
N MET A 210 15.97 -13.82 8.73
CA MET A 210 15.47 -13.71 7.36
C MET A 210 14.36 -14.73 7.06
N GLU A 211 13.38 -14.81 7.96
CA GLU A 211 12.23 -15.71 7.84
C GLU A 211 10.90 -15.01 8.12
N TRP A 212 9.83 -15.51 7.50
CA TRP A 212 8.47 -15.08 7.82
C TRP A 212 7.91 -15.88 8.99
N LYS A 213 7.62 -15.21 10.11
CA LYS A 213 6.99 -15.80 11.29
C LYS A 213 5.50 -15.49 11.32
N GLU A 214 4.66 -16.52 11.36
CA GLU A 214 3.21 -16.34 11.50
C GLU A 214 2.88 -15.70 12.85
N VAL A 215 1.98 -14.72 12.84
CA VAL A 215 1.50 -14.05 14.06
C VAL A 215 0.00 -14.27 14.19
N ARG A 216 -0.45 -14.51 15.42
CA ARG A 216 -1.87 -14.72 15.75
C ARG A 216 -2.59 -13.47 16.23
N THR A 217 -1.81 -12.47 16.67
CA THR A 217 -2.27 -11.18 17.18
C THR A 217 -1.46 -10.07 16.50
N LEU A 218 -2.05 -8.88 16.45
CA LEU A 218 -1.39 -7.65 15.98
C LEU A 218 -1.13 -6.69 17.16
N ASP A 219 -1.24 -7.16 18.39
CA ASP A 219 -0.95 -6.43 19.64
C ASP A 219 -1.67 -5.07 19.73
N GLY A 220 -2.95 -5.07 19.38
CA GLY A 220 -3.81 -3.89 19.39
C GLY A 220 -3.83 -3.11 18.06
N VAL A 221 -3.02 -3.51 17.09
CA VAL A 221 -2.94 -2.84 15.79
C VAL A 221 -4.05 -3.30 14.85
N THR A 222 -4.55 -2.34 14.07
CA THR A 222 -5.46 -2.57 12.95
C THR A 222 -4.72 -2.31 11.65
N VAL A 223 -4.84 -3.24 10.70
CA VAL A 223 -4.27 -3.08 9.36
C VAL A 223 -5.38 -2.76 8.37
N PHE A 224 -5.21 -1.70 7.59
CA PHE A 224 -6.12 -1.31 6.52
C PHE A 224 -5.57 -1.80 5.19
N ALA A 225 -5.88 -3.04 4.85
CA ALA A 225 -5.40 -3.71 3.65
C ALA A 225 -5.97 -3.07 2.36
N SER A 226 -5.07 -2.56 1.50
CA SER A 226 -5.40 -2.10 0.14
C SER A 226 -4.27 -2.35 -0.86
N SER A 227 -4.60 -2.38 -2.16
CA SER A 227 -3.66 -2.74 -3.21
C SER A 227 -2.50 -1.77 -3.40
N LEU A 228 -2.68 -0.47 -3.10
CA LEU A 228 -1.66 0.57 -3.32
C LEU A 228 -0.77 0.79 -2.10
N SER A 229 -1.39 0.87 -0.92
CA SER A 229 -0.70 1.04 0.36
C SER A 229 -1.63 0.51 1.46
N SER A 230 -1.07 -0.18 2.45
CA SER A 230 -1.85 -0.68 3.57
C SER A 230 -1.40 0.03 4.85
N PRO A 231 -2.05 1.13 5.27
CA PRO A 231 -1.70 1.79 6.51
C PRO A 231 -2.09 0.93 7.71
N SER A 232 -1.37 1.11 8.82
CA SER A 232 -1.65 0.45 10.09
C SER A 232 -1.82 1.49 11.19
N ARG A 233 -2.70 1.21 12.15
CA ARG A 233 -2.95 2.13 13.27
C ARG A 233 -3.26 1.37 14.54
N THR A 234 -2.74 1.87 15.65
CA THR A 234 -3.09 1.38 16.99
C THR A 234 -4.39 2.04 17.43
N TYR A 235 -5.35 1.24 17.86
CA TYR A 235 -6.61 1.73 18.43
C TYR A 235 -6.65 1.43 19.92
N ILE A 236 -7.00 2.44 20.72
CA ILE A 236 -7.20 2.30 22.16
C ILE A 236 -8.55 1.62 22.45
N THR A 237 -9.54 1.84 21.59
CA THR A 237 -10.89 1.27 21.71
C THR A 237 -10.95 -0.15 21.16
N GLU A 238 -11.67 -1.05 21.84
CA GLU A 238 -11.73 -2.48 21.49
C GLU A 238 -12.32 -2.78 20.11
N ILE A 239 -13.10 -1.87 19.52
CA ILE A 239 -13.94 -2.14 18.35
C ILE A 239 -13.14 -2.51 17.08
N MET A 240 -11.90 -2.02 16.95
CA MET A 240 -11.10 -2.21 15.74
C MET A 240 -9.76 -2.90 15.99
N ARG A 241 -9.39 -3.15 17.24
CA ARG A 241 -8.09 -3.75 17.58
C ARG A 241 -7.94 -5.13 16.93
N ASN A 242 -6.70 -5.56 16.72
CA ASN A 242 -6.38 -6.91 16.25
C ASN A 242 -7.20 -7.32 15.02
N SER A 243 -7.35 -6.41 14.06
CA SER A 243 -8.24 -6.63 12.92
C SER A 243 -7.61 -6.19 11.62
N VAL A 244 -8.00 -6.85 10.53
CA VAL A 244 -7.65 -6.46 9.17
C VAL A 244 -8.90 -5.92 8.48
N TYR A 245 -8.85 -4.67 8.06
CA TYR A 245 -9.92 -3.99 7.34
C TYR A 245 -9.58 -3.92 5.86
N PHE A 246 -10.44 -4.47 5.02
CA PHE A 246 -10.21 -4.52 3.59
C PHE A 246 -10.90 -3.37 2.88
N SER A 247 -10.23 -2.80 1.89
CA SER A 247 -10.71 -1.60 1.19
C SER A 247 -11.97 -1.80 0.32
N LYS A 248 -12.44 -3.04 0.18
CA LYS A 248 -13.70 -3.37 -0.50
C LYS A 248 -14.88 -3.27 0.46
N VAL A 249 -15.82 -2.38 0.16
CA VAL A 249 -17.13 -2.30 0.81
C VAL A 249 -18.13 -3.15 0.02
N ARG A 250 -18.70 -4.18 0.66
CA ARG A 250 -19.84 -4.96 0.15
C ARG A 250 -20.90 -5.06 1.24
N ILE A 251 -22.16 -5.10 0.82
CA ILE A 251 -23.44 -4.83 1.53
C ILE A 251 -23.91 -3.38 1.36
N TYR A 252 -24.88 -3.15 0.45
CA TYR A 252 -25.71 -1.94 0.35
C TYR A 252 -24.98 -0.58 0.52
N GLY A 253 -23.66 -0.52 0.27
CA GLY A 253 -22.82 0.65 0.50
C GLY A 253 -22.51 1.01 1.96
N LYS A 254 -22.75 0.13 2.96
CA LYS A 254 -22.72 0.52 4.39
C LYS A 254 -21.57 -0.01 5.25
N ARG A 255 -20.85 -1.07 4.87
CA ARG A 255 -19.75 -1.63 5.69
C ARG A 255 -18.62 -2.22 4.85
N CYS A 256 -17.38 -1.97 5.25
CA CYS A 256 -16.20 -2.65 4.72
C CYS A 256 -16.10 -4.08 5.26
N ILE A 257 -15.49 -4.98 4.49
CA ILE A 257 -15.18 -6.31 4.98
C ILE A 257 -14.00 -6.19 5.94
N SER A 258 -14.09 -6.82 7.10
CA SER A 258 -12.97 -6.95 8.03
C SER A 258 -12.82 -8.38 8.54
N PHE A 259 -11.66 -8.69 9.10
CA PHE A 259 -11.40 -9.93 9.82
C PHE A 259 -10.89 -9.58 11.21
N SER A 260 -11.54 -10.11 12.23
CA SER A 260 -11.07 -10.02 13.62
C SER A 260 -10.19 -11.20 13.93
N LEU A 261 -8.96 -10.95 14.39
CA LEU A 261 -8.05 -11.99 14.89
C LEU A 261 -8.51 -12.51 16.26
N ASP A 262 -9.07 -11.63 17.09
CA ASP A 262 -9.59 -11.98 18.43
C ASP A 262 -10.75 -13.00 18.33
N GLU A 263 -11.69 -12.76 17.41
CA GLU A 263 -12.85 -13.64 17.20
C GLU A 263 -12.66 -14.67 16.08
N HIS A 264 -11.52 -14.61 15.38
CA HIS A 264 -11.17 -15.47 14.27
C HIS A 264 -12.27 -15.60 13.20
N ARG A 265 -12.87 -14.47 12.79
CA ARG A 265 -13.96 -14.46 11.80
C ARG A 265 -14.04 -13.20 10.97
N TYR A 266 -14.68 -13.34 9.82
CA TYR A 266 -15.01 -12.23 8.93
C TYR A 266 -16.26 -11.47 9.38
N TYR A 267 -16.24 -10.18 9.13
CA TYR A 267 -17.35 -9.26 9.31
C TYR A 267 -17.65 -8.56 8.00
N PRO A 268 -18.89 -8.66 7.49
CA PRO A 268 -19.99 -9.56 7.90
C PRO A 268 -19.64 -11.06 7.73
N ASN A 269 -20.30 -11.95 8.50
CA ASN A 269 -20.11 -13.41 8.36
C ASN A 269 -20.45 -13.89 6.93
N ARG A 270 -19.69 -14.87 6.41
CA ARG A 270 -19.88 -15.58 5.12
C ARG A 270 -19.57 -14.83 3.81
N GLN A 271 -18.86 -13.69 3.82
CA GLN A 271 -18.58 -12.91 2.59
C GLN A 271 -17.17 -13.05 2.00
N CYS A 272 -16.35 -13.98 2.48
CA CYS A 272 -15.02 -14.15 1.93
C CYS A 272 -15.03 -14.76 0.51
N HIS A 273 -16.07 -15.52 0.12
CA HIS A 273 -16.07 -16.28 -1.14
C HIS A 273 -16.13 -15.41 -2.41
N ASP A 274 -16.54 -14.15 -2.23
CA ASP A 274 -16.69 -13.12 -3.24
C ASP A 274 -15.44 -12.23 -3.42
N TRP A 275 -14.36 -12.58 -2.71
CA TRP A 275 -13.09 -11.86 -2.78
C TRP A 275 -12.25 -12.28 -3.98
N ILE A 276 -12.40 -11.50 -5.05
CA ILE A 276 -11.35 -11.28 -6.06
C ILE A 276 -10.59 -10.03 -5.61
N GLU A 277 -9.25 -10.04 -5.69
CA GLU A 277 -8.41 -8.84 -5.49
C GLU A 277 -9.04 -7.72 -6.32
N PRO A 278 -9.50 -6.61 -5.70
CA PRO A 278 -10.04 -5.49 -6.45
C PRO A 278 -9.03 -5.09 -7.52
N GLU A 279 -9.52 -4.66 -8.68
CA GLU A 279 -8.62 -4.02 -9.63
C GLU A 279 -7.85 -2.94 -8.86
N ALA A 280 -6.52 -2.99 -8.97
CA ALA A 280 -5.72 -1.88 -8.48
C ALA A 280 -6.32 -0.59 -9.09
N PHE A 281 -6.35 0.50 -8.32
CA PHE A 281 -6.95 1.79 -8.73
C PHE A 281 -8.49 1.89 -8.68
N GLU A 282 -9.18 1.12 -7.84
CA GLU A 282 -10.58 1.45 -7.50
C GLU A 282 -10.72 2.27 -6.21
N ASN A 283 -9.81 2.07 -5.26
CA ASN A 283 -9.89 2.67 -3.94
C ASN A 283 -8.52 2.62 -3.23
N VAL A 284 -8.42 3.37 -2.15
CA VAL A 284 -7.29 3.36 -1.25
C VAL A 284 -7.70 3.76 0.18
N TRP A 285 -6.99 3.24 1.17
CA TRP A 285 -7.07 3.73 2.55
C TRP A 285 -6.12 4.90 2.74
N ILE A 286 -6.62 5.98 3.34
CA ILE A 286 -5.83 7.18 3.64
C ILE A 286 -6.11 7.60 5.08
N GLU A 287 -5.05 8.00 5.77
CA GLU A 287 -5.11 8.40 7.17
C GLU A 287 -5.45 9.89 7.27
N PRO A 288 -6.44 10.27 8.08
CA PRO A 288 -6.69 11.68 8.33
C PRO A 288 -5.59 12.30 9.23
N PRO A 289 -5.36 13.61 9.16
CA PRO A 289 -4.53 14.33 10.14
C PRO A 289 -4.98 14.05 11.58
N LYS A 290 -4.06 14.14 12.55
CA LYS A 290 -4.38 13.85 13.97
C LYS A 290 -5.52 14.70 14.52
N GLU A 291 -5.63 15.95 14.08
CA GLU A 291 -6.62 16.93 14.51
C GLU A 291 -7.91 16.92 13.66
N PHE A 292 -8.03 15.99 12.72
CA PHE A 292 -9.18 15.94 11.82
C PHE A 292 -10.44 15.47 12.56
N ALA A 293 -11.40 16.38 12.72
CA ALA A 293 -12.68 16.13 13.40
C ALA A 293 -13.79 15.54 12.50
N GLY A 294 -13.47 15.24 11.24
CA GLY A 294 -14.45 14.82 10.24
C GLY A 294 -14.78 15.93 9.24
N TRP A 295 -15.32 15.54 8.08
CA TRP A 295 -15.96 16.50 7.18
C TRP A 295 -17.37 16.79 7.73
N MET A 296 -17.80 18.05 7.72
CA MET A 296 -19.14 18.45 8.17
C MET A 296 -20.22 17.82 7.27
#